data_AF-A0A9E0I5U6-F1
#
_entry.id   AF-A0A9E0I5U6-F1
#
_cell.length_a   1.000
_cell.length_b   1.000
_cell.length_c   1.000
_cell.angle_alpha   90.00
_cell.angle_beta   90.00
_cell.angle_gamma   90.00
#
_symmetry.space_group_name_H-M   'P 1'
#
loop_
_entity.id
_entity.type
_entity.pdbx_description
1 polymer ?
#
loop_
_entity_poly.entity_id
_entity_poly.type
_entity_poly.pdbx_seq_one_letter_code
_entity_poly.pdbx_strand_id
1 'polypeptide(L)'
;MPDRPTFKRTPRPPVIKRVPGLIEPGVIRPPILPLPSAHSSLFDAGKPGEAVVRPDDLLALRIEYVHLQVQAGPPAQLVNPGASEAFIVLHFPPQSVAEQVFYETAQAVAGVSEAQRPEGVPAKPDLATGTGLQAPPIRARAAGESRLVFKVPPGFRVDYQLASVLEACQSLALAVPANALPAGAGAHRITPGHLTARDLARLSPLVRAQLGTLALRQRRLLAIEGLESSTLAARISQNVSLPGQLIEVTRPPIWRVQPRPALPGARQTAIEMPWRLILAPHGEEQFHHASEAVTSPLTARTELWHSRLVAPGPNGSAPVPPPRPDPRRTVRAVWALMGEGSDPDPQRAMSSTFVTTATLPRTDVLTTPFLCTLDDADRFQIAHLSSNFSVSNYQPKALDTQLLMLSSLGGWLDARGAWEPPGLSVEEWVHRATMGRDHYVRVVYKGFLYPFGHRVALIKVSERKFHPSSGVNGNPAYLRQRMFIVVRERERTYMDPSLVSMDQQRAFQRQFPFHKVRLLTTVTPNLDLPTSPAAKIGTHGRSLFWPCVGGA
;
A
#
# COMPACT_ATOMS: atom_id res chain seq x y z
N MET A 1 58.05 -5.11 45.67
CA MET A 1 58.14 -3.66 45.40
C MET A 1 58.14 -3.51 43.89
N PRO A 2 57.07 -2.97 43.27
CA PRO A 2 56.51 -3.57 42.07
C PRO A 2 56.72 -2.76 40.78
N ASP A 3 57.02 -3.52 39.73
CA ASP A 3 56.60 -3.45 38.33
C ASP A 3 55.96 -2.16 37.81
N ARG A 4 56.73 -1.44 36.97
CA ARG A 4 56.18 -0.52 35.97
C ARG A 4 55.63 -1.33 34.79
N PRO A 5 54.39 -1.06 34.32
CA PRO A 5 53.76 -1.88 33.30
C PRO A 5 54.38 -1.60 31.93
N THR A 6 54.94 -2.64 31.33
CA THR A 6 55.32 -2.67 29.92
C THR A 6 54.06 -2.79 29.06
N PHE A 7 53.69 -1.72 28.37
CA PHE A 7 52.62 -1.75 27.37
C PHE A 7 53.07 -2.60 26.17
N LYS A 8 52.64 -3.87 26.14
CA LYS A 8 52.67 -4.69 24.92
C LYS A 8 51.77 -4.02 23.87
N ARG A 9 52.37 -3.48 22.81
CA ARG A 9 51.66 -3.08 21.60
C ARG A 9 50.98 -4.32 21.01
N THR A 10 49.66 -4.36 21.04
CA THR A 10 48.87 -5.27 20.20
C THR A 10 49.17 -4.95 18.72
N PRO A 11 49.37 -5.97 17.86
CA PRO A 11 49.52 -5.72 16.43
C PRO A 11 48.22 -5.08 15.92
N ARG A 12 48.35 -3.93 15.24
CA ARG A 12 47.22 -3.30 14.54
C ARG A 12 46.65 -4.34 13.55
N PRO A 13 45.33 -4.53 13.48
CA PRO A 13 44.74 -5.29 12.38
C PRO A 13 45.14 -4.63 11.05
N PRO A 14 45.36 -5.40 9.98
CA PRO A 14 45.76 -4.84 8.70
C PRO A 14 44.73 -3.80 8.26
N VAL A 15 45.23 -2.60 7.94
CA VAL A 15 44.44 -1.56 7.27
C VAL A 15 44.10 -2.10 5.89
N ILE A 16 42.92 -2.68 5.75
CA ILE A 16 42.33 -2.95 4.45
C ILE A 16 42.04 -1.58 3.84
N LYS A 17 42.94 -1.10 2.98
CA LYS A 17 42.67 0.05 2.11
C LYS A 17 41.43 -0.31 1.29
N ARG A 18 40.29 0.33 1.58
CA ARG A 18 39.13 0.31 0.69
C ARG A 18 39.56 0.88 -0.65
N VAL A 19 39.68 0.02 -1.65
CA VAL A 19 39.72 0.44 -3.04
C VAL A 19 38.34 1.05 -3.33
N PRO A 20 38.25 2.31 -3.76
CA PRO A 20 36.96 2.88 -4.16
C PRO A 20 36.51 2.15 -5.44
N GLY A 21 35.35 1.50 -5.41
CA GLY A 21 34.72 0.98 -6.64
C GLY A 21 34.29 -0.49 -6.67
N LEU A 22 34.30 -1.23 -5.56
CA LEU A 22 33.69 -2.57 -5.51
C LEU A 22 32.40 -2.54 -4.70
N ILE A 23 31.28 -2.58 -5.41
CA ILE A 23 29.93 -2.78 -4.87
C ILE A 23 29.83 -4.24 -4.44
N GLU A 24 29.60 -4.50 -3.16
CA GLU A 24 29.27 -5.85 -2.70
C GLU A 24 27.96 -6.32 -3.35
N PRO A 25 27.93 -7.50 -3.99
CA PRO A 25 26.70 -8.03 -4.58
C PRO A 25 25.77 -8.49 -3.46
N GLY A 26 24.74 -7.69 -3.14
CA GLY A 26 23.66 -8.16 -2.26
C GLY A 26 22.95 -7.11 -1.41
N VAL A 27 23.48 -5.89 -1.28
CA VAL A 27 22.78 -4.81 -0.55
C VAL A 27 22.14 -3.88 -1.57
N ILE A 28 20.89 -4.17 -1.95
CA ILE A 28 20.02 -3.17 -2.56
C ILE A 28 19.77 -2.14 -1.47
N ARG A 29 20.54 -1.05 -1.44
CA ARG A 29 20.12 0.13 -0.70
C ARG A 29 18.77 0.54 -1.29
N PRO A 30 17.71 0.73 -0.48
CA PRO A 30 16.50 1.32 -1.01
C PRO A 30 16.90 2.59 -1.75
N PRO A 31 16.31 2.89 -2.93
CA PRO A 31 16.58 4.16 -3.58
C PRO A 31 16.38 5.25 -2.53
N ILE A 32 17.43 6.04 -2.29
CA ILE A 32 17.30 7.25 -1.49
C ILE A 32 16.32 8.09 -2.27
N LEU A 33 15.05 8.03 -1.89
CA LEU A 33 14.06 8.97 -2.35
C LEU A 33 14.62 10.35 -1.97
N PRO A 34 14.68 11.31 -2.90
CA PRO A 34 15.09 12.65 -2.54
C PRO A 34 14.29 13.06 -1.31
N LEU A 35 14.99 13.49 -0.26
CA LEU A 35 14.33 14.02 0.92
C LEU A 35 13.31 15.07 0.43
N PRO A 36 12.02 14.96 0.79
CA PRO A 36 11.02 15.92 0.34
C PRO A 36 11.50 17.32 0.73
N SER A 37 11.86 18.11 -0.27
CA SER A 37 12.33 19.47 -0.09
C SER A 37 11.11 20.35 0.11
N ALA A 38 11.12 21.15 1.19
CA ALA A 38 10.11 22.20 1.37
C ALA A 38 10.16 23.29 0.28
N HIS A 39 11.13 23.22 -0.64
CA HIS A 39 11.43 24.22 -1.65
C HIS A 39 11.22 23.74 -3.08
N SER A 40 10.75 22.50 -3.32
CA SER A 40 10.52 22.05 -4.69
C SER A 40 9.13 22.45 -5.20
N SER A 41 9.06 23.20 -6.29
CA SER A 41 7.83 23.54 -7.00
C SER A 41 7.54 22.55 -8.12
N LEU A 42 6.27 22.38 -8.48
CA LEU A 42 5.86 21.60 -9.67
C LEU A 42 6.56 22.10 -10.95
N PHE A 43 6.87 23.40 -10.99
CA PHE A 43 7.44 24.11 -12.14
C PHE A 43 8.92 24.47 -11.98
N ASP A 44 9.66 23.78 -11.12
CA ASP A 44 11.11 23.98 -11.00
C ASP A 44 11.80 23.73 -12.36
N ALA A 45 12.71 24.62 -12.76
CA ALA A 45 13.38 24.59 -14.07
C ALA A 45 14.19 23.30 -14.34
N GLY A 46 14.54 22.52 -13.32
CA GLY A 46 15.25 21.25 -13.45
C GLY A 46 14.35 20.04 -13.75
N LYS A 47 13.03 20.21 -13.79
CA LYS A 47 12.07 19.12 -14.03
C LYS A 47 11.69 19.04 -15.51
N PRO A 48 11.61 17.83 -16.10
CA PRO A 48 11.32 17.67 -17.54
C PRO A 48 9.88 18.09 -17.90
N GLY A 49 9.66 18.63 -19.09
CA GLY A 49 8.32 19.02 -19.55
C GLY A 49 7.99 20.49 -19.32
N GLU A 50 6.80 20.88 -19.76
CA GLU A 50 6.36 22.28 -19.85
C GLU A 50 5.33 22.58 -18.77
N ALA A 51 5.46 23.76 -18.14
CA ALA A 51 4.48 24.26 -17.19
C ALA A 51 3.24 24.76 -17.93
N VAL A 52 2.08 24.26 -17.52
CA VAL A 52 0.78 24.61 -18.08
C VAL A 52 -0.12 25.11 -16.97
N VAL A 53 -0.60 26.33 -17.11
CA VAL A 53 -1.54 26.95 -16.19
C VAL A 53 -2.74 27.52 -16.95
N ARG A 54 -3.95 27.26 -16.44
CA ARG A 54 -5.19 27.92 -16.89
C ARG A 54 -5.85 28.56 -15.66
N PRO A 55 -5.76 29.89 -15.52
CA PRO A 55 -6.30 30.58 -14.35
C PRO A 55 -7.81 30.44 -14.16
N ASP A 56 -8.57 30.34 -15.26
CA ASP A 56 -10.04 30.36 -15.24
C ASP A 56 -10.66 29.25 -14.38
N ASP A 57 -10.04 28.06 -14.37
CA ASP A 57 -10.48 26.88 -13.63
C ASP A 57 -9.38 26.31 -12.72
N LEU A 58 -8.34 27.10 -12.45
CA LEU A 58 -7.18 26.73 -11.63
C LEU A 58 -6.45 25.47 -12.12
N LEU A 59 -6.43 25.15 -13.42
CA LEU A 59 -5.58 24.09 -13.93
C LEU A 59 -4.10 24.46 -13.71
N ALA A 60 -3.34 23.58 -13.08
CA ALA A 60 -1.90 23.69 -12.92
C ALA A 60 -1.26 22.32 -13.08
N LEU A 61 -0.57 22.10 -14.19
CA LEU A 61 0.04 20.83 -14.58
C LEU A 61 1.43 21.06 -15.15
N ARG A 62 2.33 20.09 -14.98
CA ARG A 62 3.54 20.00 -15.79
C ARG A 62 3.34 18.86 -16.79
N ILE A 63 3.37 19.16 -18.09
CA ILE A 63 3.16 18.16 -19.14
C ILE A 63 4.51 17.77 -19.75
N GLU A 64 4.86 16.50 -19.65
CA GLU A 64 6.08 15.95 -20.23
C GLU A 64 5.73 15.04 -21.41
N TYR A 65 6.37 15.32 -22.55
CA TYR A 65 6.23 14.55 -23.78
C TYR A 65 7.46 13.67 -23.98
N VAL A 66 7.29 12.35 -23.91
CA VAL A 66 8.38 11.38 -24.03
C VAL A 66 8.32 10.74 -25.41
N HIS A 67 9.38 10.94 -26.20
CA HIS A 67 9.50 10.47 -27.60
C HIS A 67 8.38 10.95 -28.53
N LEU A 68 7.82 12.14 -28.25
CA LEU A 68 6.91 12.86 -29.14
C LEU A 68 7.60 14.11 -29.66
N GLN A 69 7.15 14.60 -30.81
CA GLN A 69 7.71 15.79 -31.46
C GLN A 69 6.59 16.77 -31.77
N VAL A 70 6.88 18.06 -31.62
CA VAL A 70 6.00 19.13 -32.09
C VAL A 70 6.41 19.47 -33.53
N GLN A 71 5.53 19.17 -34.48
CA GLN A 71 5.67 19.54 -35.87
C GLN A 71 5.07 20.93 -36.08
N ALA A 72 5.90 21.87 -36.56
CA ALA A 72 5.45 23.22 -36.88
C ALA A 72 4.46 23.21 -38.05
N GLY A 73 3.39 24.00 -37.94
CA GLY A 73 2.34 24.16 -38.95
C GLY A 73 1.22 25.06 -38.44
N PRO A 74 0.24 25.44 -39.28
CA PRO A 74 -1.00 26.07 -38.84
C PRO A 74 -2.18 25.07 -38.84
N PRO A 75 -2.58 24.47 -37.70
CA PRO A 75 -1.97 24.56 -36.36
C PRO A 75 -0.75 23.63 -36.21
N ALA A 76 0.07 23.89 -35.18
CA ALA A 76 1.18 23.00 -34.83
C ALA A 76 0.62 21.67 -34.33
N GLN A 77 1.30 20.56 -34.59
CA GLN A 77 0.82 19.22 -34.24
C GLN A 77 1.81 18.48 -33.35
N LEU A 78 1.30 17.80 -32.32
CA LEU A 78 2.05 16.83 -31.54
C LEU A 78 1.95 15.46 -32.21
N VAL A 79 3.09 14.90 -32.60
CA VAL A 79 3.16 13.64 -33.36
C VAL A 79 4.04 12.60 -32.68
N ASN A 80 3.63 11.34 -32.78
CA ASN A 80 4.51 10.21 -32.53
C ASN A 80 5.13 9.75 -33.86
N PRO A 81 6.43 10.00 -34.11
CA PRO A 81 7.10 9.70 -35.39
C PRO A 81 7.29 8.19 -35.66
N GLY A 82 6.79 7.31 -34.79
CA GLY A 82 6.90 5.84 -34.94
C GLY A 82 7.55 5.15 -33.74
N ALA A 83 7.72 5.85 -32.62
CA ALA A 83 8.27 5.27 -31.40
C ALA A 83 7.28 4.28 -30.76
N SER A 84 7.76 3.09 -30.42
CA SER A 84 6.98 2.04 -29.75
C SER A 84 6.71 2.35 -28.27
N GLU A 85 7.56 3.17 -27.64
CA GLU A 85 7.42 3.63 -26.26
C GLU A 85 7.34 5.15 -26.22
N ALA A 86 6.19 5.72 -26.58
CA ALA A 86 5.92 7.15 -26.45
C ALA A 86 4.88 7.41 -25.36
N PHE A 87 5.03 8.52 -24.64
CA PHE A 87 4.16 8.85 -23.51
C PHE A 87 3.82 10.33 -23.43
N ILE A 88 2.61 10.61 -22.95
CA ILE A 88 2.25 11.90 -22.37
C ILE A 88 2.17 11.70 -20.86
N VAL A 89 2.91 12.50 -20.10
CA VAL A 89 2.90 12.47 -18.64
C VAL A 89 2.32 13.76 -18.11
N LEU A 90 1.21 13.65 -17.38
CA LEU A 90 0.62 14.76 -16.64
C LEU A 90 1.11 14.69 -15.20
N HIS A 91 1.96 15.64 -14.81
CA HIS A 91 2.42 15.80 -13.43
C HIS A 91 1.52 16.79 -12.70
N PHE A 92 1.06 16.37 -11.53
CA PHE A 92 0.14 17.09 -10.66
C PHE A 92 0.89 17.58 -9.41
N PRO A 93 0.44 18.71 -8.80
CA PRO A 93 0.91 19.11 -7.48
C PRO A 93 0.52 18.07 -6.42
N PRO A 94 0.97 18.21 -5.15
CA PRO A 94 0.64 17.26 -4.09
C PRO A 94 -0.86 16.96 -3.98
N GLN A 95 -1.22 15.68 -4.07
CA GLN A 95 -2.62 15.26 -4.04
C GLN A 95 -3.13 14.93 -2.63
N SER A 96 -2.24 14.90 -1.64
CA SER A 96 -2.61 14.67 -0.25
C SER A 96 -1.72 15.45 0.72
N VAL A 97 -2.29 15.77 1.89
CA VAL A 97 -1.61 16.42 3.00
C VAL A 97 -1.87 15.60 4.26
N ALA A 98 -0.80 15.10 4.87
CA ALA A 98 -0.86 14.55 6.21
C ALA A 98 -0.91 15.69 7.23
N GLU A 99 -1.92 15.68 8.09
CA GLU A 99 -2.07 16.64 9.18
C GLU A 99 -1.87 15.92 10.52
N GLN A 100 -1.44 16.68 11.53
CA GLN A 100 -1.34 16.18 12.89
C GLN A 100 -2.71 15.76 13.41
N VAL A 101 -2.74 14.55 13.94
CA VAL A 101 -3.92 13.93 14.51
C VAL A 101 -3.83 14.00 16.03
N PHE A 102 -4.96 14.33 16.66
CA PHE A 102 -5.08 14.41 18.12
C PHE A 102 -5.84 13.19 18.64
N TYR A 103 -5.23 12.45 19.56
CA TYR A 103 -5.82 11.22 20.08
C TYR A 103 -6.95 11.52 21.09
N GLU A 104 -8.03 10.74 21.05
CA GLU A 104 -9.19 10.80 21.93
C GLU A 104 -9.26 9.55 22.81
N THR A 105 -9.08 9.72 24.11
CA THR A 105 -9.34 8.67 25.12
C THR A 105 -10.81 8.73 25.56
N ALA A 106 -11.31 7.72 26.29
CA ALA A 106 -12.67 7.75 26.80
C ALA A 106 -12.96 8.98 27.69
N GLN A 107 -11.98 9.41 28.49
CA GLN A 107 -12.07 10.60 29.34
C GLN A 107 -12.22 11.91 28.52
N ALA A 108 -11.71 11.94 27.29
CA ALA A 108 -11.78 13.13 26.43
C ALA A 108 -13.12 13.27 25.69
N VAL A 109 -13.91 12.20 25.57
CA VAL A 109 -15.14 12.16 24.74
C VAL A 109 -16.41 12.48 25.53
N ALA A 110 -16.37 12.47 26.86
CA ALA A 110 -17.51 12.88 27.65
C ALA A 110 -17.11 13.42 29.02
N GLY A 111 -17.91 14.40 29.49
CA GLY A 111 -18.23 14.51 30.91
C GLY A 111 -18.99 13.26 31.38
N VAL A 112 -18.35 12.10 31.24
CA VAL A 112 -18.84 10.83 31.79
C VAL A 112 -18.74 11.00 33.29
N SER A 113 -19.89 11.15 33.94
CA SER A 113 -20.01 10.92 35.39
C SER A 113 -19.28 9.63 35.73
N GLU A 114 -18.54 9.62 36.84
CA GLU A 114 -17.72 8.53 37.39
C GLU A 114 -18.52 7.23 37.68
N ALA A 115 -19.26 6.70 36.71
CA ALA A 115 -20.00 5.48 36.84
C ALA A 115 -19.06 4.31 36.54
N GLN A 116 -18.76 3.57 37.60
CA GLN A 116 -18.07 2.26 37.65
C GLN A 116 -16.54 2.30 37.75
N ARG A 117 -16.01 3.03 38.76
CA ARG A 117 -14.72 2.69 39.37
C ARG A 117 -14.96 1.56 40.41
N PRO A 118 -14.20 0.46 40.42
CA PRO A 118 -14.24 -0.50 41.53
C PRO A 118 -13.91 0.21 42.85
N GLU A 119 -14.69 -0.04 43.90
CA GLU A 119 -14.44 0.55 45.24
C GLU A 119 -13.01 0.23 45.71
N GLY A 120 -12.27 1.25 46.14
CA GLY A 120 -10.94 1.09 46.76
C GLY A 120 -9.73 1.54 45.93
N VAL A 121 -9.89 2.00 44.68
CA VAL A 121 -8.79 2.58 43.90
C VAL A 121 -8.72 4.09 44.14
N PRO A 122 -7.63 4.64 44.73
CA PRO A 122 -7.51 6.07 44.97
C PRO A 122 -7.50 6.83 43.63
N ALA A 123 -8.26 7.93 43.56
CA ALA A 123 -8.26 8.83 42.42
C ALA A 123 -6.85 9.40 42.23
N LYS A 124 -6.26 9.22 41.05
CA LYS A 124 -5.09 10.01 40.66
C LYS A 124 -5.53 11.48 40.51
N PRO A 125 -4.71 12.45 40.93
CA PRO A 125 -5.06 13.86 40.80
C PRO A 125 -5.32 14.18 39.32
N ASP A 126 -6.40 14.92 39.08
CA ASP A 126 -6.88 15.35 37.77
C ASP A 126 -5.74 16.00 36.98
N LEU A 127 -5.18 15.23 36.03
CA LEU A 127 -4.36 15.80 34.98
C LEU A 127 -5.33 16.57 34.07
N ALA A 128 -5.45 17.87 34.33
CA ALA A 128 -6.04 18.92 33.49
C ALA A 128 -7.01 18.42 32.40
N THR A 129 -8.29 18.70 32.59
CA THR A 129 -9.41 18.60 31.63
C THR A 129 -9.24 19.52 30.39
N GLY A 130 -8.07 19.47 29.75
CA GLY A 130 -7.84 20.01 28.42
C GLY A 130 -8.17 18.96 27.37
N THR A 131 -8.82 19.34 26.29
CA THR A 131 -9.18 18.47 25.16
C THR A 131 -7.99 17.85 24.41
N GLY A 132 -6.76 18.05 24.88
CA GLY A 132 -5.50 17.68 24.24
C GLY A 132 -5.21 18.41 22.94
N LEU A 133 -6.02 19.42 22.58
CA LEU A 133 -5.88 20.19 21.34
C LEU A 133 -4.81 21.27 21.47
N GLN A 134 -3.95 21.35 20.46
CA GLN A 134 -3.02 22.45 20.30
C GLN A 134 -3.65 23.53 19.39
N ALA A 135 -3.48 24.80 19.75
CA ALA A 135 -3.86 25.91 18.88
C ALA A 135 -3.07 25.85 17.56
N PRO A 136 -3.66 26.30 16.43
CA PRO A 136 -2.93 26.40 15.17
C PRO A 136 -1.69 27.32 15.31
N PRO A 137 -0.62 27.12 14.50
CA PRO A 137 -0.52 26.15 13.41
C PRO A 137 -0.27 24.72 13.90
N ILE A 138 -0.95 23.75 13.28
CA ILE A 138 -0.69 22.32 13.49
C ILE A 138 0.37 21.81 12.52
N ARG A 139 1.04 20.71 12.87
CA ARG A 139 2.03 20.11 11.97
C ARG A 139 1.32 19.50 10.75
N ALA A 140 1.91 19.68 9.59
CA ALA A 140 1.45 19.07 8.35
C ALA A 140 2.63 18.71 7.43
N ARG A 141 2.40 17.77 6.51
CA ARG A 141 3.32 17.38 5.43
C ARG A 141 2.52 17.16 4.15
N ALA A 142 2.94 17.79 3.06
CA ALA A 142 2.40 17.49 1.74
C ALA A 142 3.02 16.20 1.19
N ALA A 143 2.27 15.49 0.34
CA ALA A 143 2.77 14.43 -0.52
C ALA A 143 3.73 14.98 -1.58
N GLY A 144 4.44 14.10 -2.27
CA GLY A 144 5.15 14.46 -3.50
C GLY A 144 4.20 14.68 -4.68
N GLU A 145 4.81 14.90 -5.84
CA GLU A 145 4.08 15.00 -7.11
C GLU A 145 3.40 13.67 -7.45
N SER A 146 2.16 13.77 -7.92
CA SER A 146 1.46 12.64 -8.53
C SER A 146 1.55 12.74 -10.04
N ARG A 147 1.50 11.61 -10.75
CA ARG A 147 1.54 11.61 -12.21
C ARG A 147 0.60 10.59 -12.81
N LEU A 148 -0.04 11.00 -13.91
CA LEU A 148 -0.75 10.12 -14.83
C LEU A 148 0.10 9.96 -16.09
N VAL A 149 0.32 8.72 -16.51
CA VAL A 149 1.14 8.43 -17.69
C VAL A 149 0.28 7.72 -18.73
N PHE A 150 0.18 8.31 -19.91
CA PHE A 150 -0.61 7.81 -21.03
C PHE A 150 0.32 7.27 -22.11
N LYS A 151 0.06 6.07 -22.62
CA LYS A 151 0.78 5.48 -23.74
C LYS A 151 0.29 6.07 -25.05
N VAL A 152 1.19 6.54 -25.88
CA VAL A 152 0.88 7.12 -27.18
C VAL A 152 1.23 6.14 -28.30
N PRO A 153 0.26 5.70 -29.12
CA PRO A 153 0.52 4.75 -30.18
C PRO A 153 1.37 5.36 -31.33
N PRO A 154 2.13 4.55 -32.08
CA PRO A 154 2.80 4.99 -33.30
C PRO A 154 1.82 5.62 -34.28
N GLY A 155 2.21 6.73 -34.92
CA GLY A 155 1.35 7.44 -35.87
C GLY A 155 0.27 8.33 -35.24
N PHE A 156 0.22 8.42 -33.91
CA PHE A 156 -0.62 9.39 -33.20
C PHE A 156 -0.31 10.83 -33.64
N ARG A 157 -1.36 11.61 -33.86
CA ARG A 157 -1.30 13.04 -34.21
C ARG A 157 -2.45 13.76 -33.52
N VAL A 158 -2.15 14.89 -32.90
CA VAL A 158 -3.15 15.80 -32.32
C VAL A 158 -2.66 17.23 -32.45
N ASP A 159 -3.57 18.20 -32.51
CA ASP A 159 -3.18 19.61 -32.48
C ASP A 159 -2.45 19.94 -31.17
N TYR A 160 -1.37 20.71 -31.28
CA TYR A 160 -0.55 21.15 -30.15
C TYR A 160 -1.24 22.31 -29.41
N GLN A 161 -2.43 22.03 -28.89
CA GLN A 161 -3.24 22.89 -28.06
C GLN A 161 -3.60 22.14 -26.78
N LEU A 162 -3.66 22.86 -25.65
CA LEU A 162 -3.95 22.25 -24.36
C LEU A 162 -5.26 21.45 -24.37
N ALA A 163 -6.33 22.04 -24.93
CA ALA A 163 -7.63 21.40 -25.01
C ALA A 163 -7.55 20.05 -25.75
N SER A 164 -6.89 20.02 -26.91
CA SER A 164 -6.75 18.83 -27.74
C SER A 164 -5.85 17.77 -27.10
N VAL A 165 -4.77 18.17 -26.40
CA VAL A 165 -3.90 17.23 -25.66
C VAL A 165 -4.66 16.61 -24.49
N LEU A 166 -5.41 17.40 -23.73
CA LEU A 166 -6.26 16.91 -22.63
C LEU A 166 -7.34 15.97 -23.15
N GLU A 167 -8.04 16.34 -24.22
CA GLU A 167 -9.04 15.49 -24.86
C GLU A 167 -8.44 14.15 -25.30
N ALA A 168 -7.27 14.17 -25.95
CA ALA A 168 -6.57 12.95 -26.33
C ALA A 168 -6.27 12.04 -25.12
N CYS A 169 -5.81 12.60 -24.00
CA CYS A 169 -5.50 11.84 -22.78
C CYS A 169 -6.68 11.01 -22.26
N GLN A 170 -7.93 11.41 -22.53
CA GLN A 170 -9.12 10.67 -22.09
C GLN A 170 -9.30 9.33 -22.81
N SER A 171 -8.71 9.18 -24.00
CA SER A 171 -8.80 7.99 -24.86
C SER A 171 -7.57 7.08 -24.79
N LEU A 172 -6.43 7.61 -24.34
CA LEU A 172 -5.16 6.89 -24.33
C LEU A 172 -5.09 5.87 -23.18
N ALA A 173 -4.45 4.73 -23.43
CA ALA A 173 -4.25 3.70 -22.41
C ALA A 173 -3.25 4.15 -21.34
N LEU A 174 -3.50 3.81 -20.07
CA LEU A 174 -2.59 4.14 -18.99
C LEU A 174 -1.33 3.24 -19.02
N ALA A 175 -0.16 3.85 -18.78
CA ALA A 175 1.03 3.13 -18.39
C ALA A 175 1.03 2.95 -16.87
N VAL A 176 0.85 1.72 -16.40
CA VAL A 176 0.69 1.41 -14.96
C VAL A 176 1.78 0.44 -14.49
N PRO A 177 2.09 0.41 -13.18
CA PRO A 177 2.98 -0.59 -12.59
C PRO A 177 2.46 -2.02 -12.81
N ALA A 178 3.38 -2.99 -12.93
CA ALA A 178 3.01 -4.39 -13.20
C ALA A 178 2.11 -5.02 -12.14
N ASN A 179 2.14 -4.51 -10.90
CA ASN A 179 1.31 -4.95 -9.79
C ASN A 179 -0.04 -4.22 -9.66
N ALA A 180 -0.36 -3.31 -10.57
CA ALA A 180 -1.66 -2.65 -10.68
C ALA A 180 -2.63 -3.46 -11.57
N LEU A 181 -2.89 -4.72 -11.20
CA LEU A 181 -3.78 -5.59 -11.96
C LEU A 181 -5.27 -5.26 -11.73
N PRO A 182 -6.20 -5.61 -12.64
CA PRO A 182 -7.63 -5.42 -12.40
C PRO A 182 -8.13 -6.29 -11.24
N ALA A 183 -9.34 -6.00 -10.74
CA ALA A 183 -9.99 -6.83 -9.75
C ALA A 183 -10.22 -8.26 -10.27
N GLY A 184 -10.10 -9.26 -9.41
CA GLY A 184 -10.25 -10.67 -9.79
C GLY A 184 -9.09 -11.25 -10.62
N ALA A 185 -8.16 -10.44 -11.12
CA ALA A 185 -6.97 -10.93 -11.80
C ALA A 185 -6.14 -11.81 -10.86
N GLY A 186 -5.86 -13.04 -11.31
CA GLY A 186 -4.84 -13.90 -10.73
C GLY A 186 -3.48 -13.65 -11.38
N ALA A 187 -2.42 -14.26 -10.86
CA ALA A 187 -1.11 -14.27 -11.52
C ALA A 187 -1.27 -14.67 -13.01
N HIS A 188 -0.70 -13.88 -13.91
CA HIS A 188 -0.81 -14.14 -15.35
C HIS A 188 -0.30 -15.54 -15.68
N ARG A 189 -1.10 -16.31 -16.42
CA ARG A 189 -0.67 -17.57 -17.02
C ARG A 189 0.05 -17.23 -18.32
N ILE A 190 1.38 -17.17 -18.31
CA ILE A 190 2.13 -17.19 -19.56
C ILE A 190 2.17 -18.65 -20.00
N THR A 191 1.61 -18.93 -21.18
CA THR A 191 1.78 -20.20 -21.89
C THR A 191 2.84 -19.94 -22.97
N PRO A 192 4.12 -20.31 -22.79
CA PRO A 192 5.11 -20.13 -23.84
C PRO A 192 4.75 -20.95 -25.08
N GLY A 193 4.78 -20.38 -26.26
CA GLY A 193 4.95 -21.21 -27.47
C GLY A 193 6.21 -22.08 -27.36
N HIS A 194 6.30 -23.12 -28.21
CA HIS A 194 7.41 -24.06 -28.26
C HIS A 194 8.78 -23.38 -28.14
N LEU A 195 9.57 -23.77 -27.12
CA LEU A 195 10.94 -23.28 -26.93
C LEU A 195 11.90 -24.15 -27.74
N THR A 196 12.60 -23.58 -28.71
CA THR A 196 13.65 -24.30 -29.45
C THR A 196 14.94 -24.36 -28.62
N ALA A 197 15.86 -25.27 -28.97
CA ALA A 197 17.18 -25.34 -28.33
C ALA A 197 17.97 -24.01 -28.45
N ARG A 198 17.71 -23.23 -29.51
CA ARG A 198 18.30 -21.89 -29.70
C ARG A 198 17.71 -20.86 -28.75
N ASP A 199 16.42 -20.95 -28.42
CA ASP A 199 15.77 -20.06 -27.45
C ASP A 199 16.24 -20.37 -26.02
N LEU A 200 16.45 -21.65 -25.71
CA LEU A 200 17.03 -22.08 -24.43
C LEU A 200 18.43 -21.50 -24.19
N ALA A 201 19.23 -21.39 -25.25
CA ALA A 201 20.58 -20.82 -25.20
C ALA A 201 20.59 -19.29 -24.94
N ARG A 202 19.48 -18.59 -25.23
CA ARG A 202 19.30 -17.15 -24.99
C ARG A 202 18.81 -16.84 -23.57
N LEU A 203 18.36 -17.84 -22.82
CA LEU A 203 17.92 -17.67 -21.43
C LEU A 203 19.13 -17.48 -20.49
N SER A 204 18.89 -16.76 -19.39
CA SER A 204 19.92 -16.54 -18.39
C SER A 204 20.36 -17.87 -17.74
N PRO A 205 21.60 -17.97 -17.23
CA PRO A 205 22.12 -19.19 -16.60
C PRO A 205 21.25 -19.71 -15.45
N LEU A 206 20.67 -18.78 -14.67
CA LEU A 206 19.80 -19.09 -13.54
C LEU A 206 18.49 -19.74 -13.99
N VAL A 207 17.92 -19.26 -15.10
CA VAL A 207 16.73 -19.83 -15.71
C VAL A 207 17.01 -21.21 -16.33
N ARG A 208 18.18 -21.39 -16.96
CA ARG A 208 18.61 -22.71 -17.47
C ARG A 208 18.80 -23.76 -16.37
N ALA A 209 19.36 -23.39 -15.23
CA ALA A 209 19.57 -24.29 -14.10
C ALA A 209 18.25 -24.76 -13.45
N GLN A 210 17.24 -23.88 -13.40
CA GLN A 210 15.90 -24.22 -12.90
C GLN A 210 15.15 -25.20 -13.83
N LEU A 211 15.43 -25.18 -15.13
CA LEU A 211 14.87 -26.15 -16.07
C LEU A 211 15.53 -27.53 -15.93
N GLY A 212 16.85 -27.59 -15.70
CA GLY A 212 17.57 -28.85 -15.47
C GLY A 212 17.11 -29.59 -14.20
N THR A 213 16.73 -28.85 -13.16
CA THR A 213 16.26 -29.43 -11.88
C THR A 213 14.86 -30.07 -11.97
N LEU A 214 14.01 -29.61 -12.89
CA LEU A 214 12.71 -30.24 -13.18
C LEU A 214 12.86 -31.60 -13.86
N ALA A 215 13.75 -31.70 -14.85
CA ALA A 215 14.06 -32.96 -15.53
C ALA A 215 14.65 -34.01 -14.57
N LEU A 216 15.50 -33.57 -13.63
CA LEU A 216 16.04 -34.41 -12.57
C LEU A 216 14.98 -34.86 -11.56
N ARG A 217 14.03 -33.99 -11.19
CA ARG A 217 12.90 -34.35 -10.32
C ARG A 217 11.99 -35.41 -10.94
N GLN A 218 11.71 -35.30 -12.23
CA GLN A 218 10.90 -36.30 -12.94
C GLN A 218 11.62 -37.64 -13.04
N ARG A 219 12.94 -37.65 -13.31
CA ARG A 219 13.75 -38.88 -13.24
C ARG A 219 13.77 -39.51 -11.85
N ARG A 220 13.78 -38.69 -10.79
CA ARG A 220 13.76 -39.16 -9.41
C ARG A 220 12.43 -39.81 -9.04
N LEU A 221 11.31 -39.26 -9.52
CA LEU A 221 9.97 -39.86 -9.32
C LEU A 221 9.85 -41.21 -10.04
N LEU A 222 10.36 -41.31 -11.27
CA LEU A 222 10.42 -42.59 -12.00
C LEU A 222 11.28 -43.65 -11.30
N ALA A 223 12.36 -43.23 -10.65
CA ALA A 223 13.24 -44.12 -9.89
C ALA A 223 12.67 -44.54 -8.52
N ILE A 224 11.72 -43.78 -7.96
CA ILE A 224 11.13 -44.04 -6.64
C ILE A 224 9.88 -44.93 -6.73
N GLU A 225 9.04 -44.77 -7.75
CA GLU A 225 7.68 -45.36 -7.72
C GLU A 225 7.51 -46.70 -8.46
N GLY A 226 8.44 -47.11 -9.34
CA GLY A 226 8.34 -48.40 -10.04
C GLY A 226 7.14 -48.52 -11.00
N LEU A 227 7.24 -49.38 -12.02
CA LEU A 227 6.35 -49.41 -13.19
C LEU A 227 4.94 -50.00 -12.98
N GLU A 228 4.48 -50.27 -11.76
CA GLU A 228 3.32 -51.16 -11.56
C GLU A 228 1.95 -50.48 -11.37
N SER A 229 1.85 -49.15 -11.31
CA SER A 229 0.54 -48.48 -11.24
C SER A 229 -0.01 -48.17 -12.64
N SER A 230 -1.09 -48.86 -13.05
CA SER A 230 -1.83 -48.63 -14.30
C SER A 230 -2.41 -47.20 -14.43
N THR A 231 -2.65 -46.52 -13.31
CA THR A 231 -3.02 -45.10 -13.25
C THR A 231 -1.86 -44.16 -13.59
N LEU A 232 -0.61 -44.60 -13.38
CA LEU A 232 0.60 -43.91 -13.80
C LEU A 232 0.90 -44.20 -15.29
N ALA A 233 0.70 -45.44 -15.75
CA ALA A 233 0.82 -45.80 -17.17
C ALA A 233 -0.15 -45.00 -18.06
N ALA A 234 -1.38 -44.73 -17.59
CA ALA A 234 -2.33 -43.85 -18.29
C ALA A 234 -1.93 -42.36 -18.27
N ARG A 235 -1.17 -41.91 -17.25
CA ARG A 235 -0.56 -40.56 -17.22
C ARG A 235 0.71 -40.47 -18.07
N ILE A 236 1.41 -41.58 -18.27
CA ILE A 236 2.65 -41.70 -19.05
C ILE A 236 2.35 -41.90 -20.54
N SER A 237 1.32 -42.67 -20.90
CA SER A 237 0.95 -42.94 -22.30
C SER A 237 0.38 -41.72 -23.03
N GLN A 238 -0.10 -40.71 -22.29
CA GLN A 238 -0.49 -39.42 -22.87
C GLN A 238 0.69 -38.46 -23.10
N ASN A 239 1.91 -38.77 -22.64
CA ASN A 239 2.98 -37.76 -22.54
C ASN A 239 4.33 -38.15 -23.16
N VAL A 240 4.55 -39.37 -23.66
CA VAL A 240 5.79 -39.69 -24.38
C VAL A 240 5.55 -40.78 -25.41
N SER A 241 5.65 -40.42 -26.69
CA SER A 241 6.06 -41.38 -27.74
C SER A 241 7.52 -41.09 -28.08
N LEU A 242 8.36 -42.12 -28.14
CA LEU A 242 9.69 -42.06 -28.73
C LEU A 242 9.82 -43.27 -29.65
N PRO A 243 10.14 -43.04 -30.94
CA PRO A 243 11.54 -42.82 -31.28
C PRO A 243 11.79 -41.71 -32.32
N GLY A 244 12.90 -40.98 -32.14
CA GLY A 244 13.48 -40.09 -33.15
C GLY A 244 13.38 -38.60 -32.83
N GLN A 245 14.38 -38.12 -32.09
CA GLN A 245 14.92 -36.75 -32.19
C GLN A 245 13.96 -35.54 -32.25
N LEU A 246 12.91 -35.47 -31.43
CA LEU A 246 12.19 -34.21 -31.13
C LEU A 246 11.52 -34.37 -29.75
N ILE A 247 11.91 -33.55 -28.77
CA ILE A 247 11.17 -33.46 -27.50
C ILE A 247 9.97 -32.56 -27.78
N GLU A 248 8.83 -33.16 -28.12
CA GLU A 248 7.58 -32.42 -28.27
C GLU A 248 6.99 -32.15 -26.88
N VAL A 249 7.37 -31.02 -26.28
CA VAL A 249 6.77 -30.53 -25.04
C VAL A 249 5.36 -30.02 -25.36
N THR A 250 4.35 -30.88 -25.33
CA THR A 250 2.96 -30.54 -25.70
C THR A 250 2.27 -29.60 -24.71
N ARG A 251 2.89 -29.32 -23.54
CA ARG A 251 2.46 -28.22 -22.65
C ARG A 251 3.68 -27.53 -22.04
N PRO A 252 3.98 -26.29 -22.44
CA PRO A 252 5.11 -25.52 -21.90
C PRO A 252 4.90 -25.26 -20.40
N PRO A 253 5.98 -25.03 -19.62
CA PRO A 253 5.85 -24.64 -18.22
C PRO A 253 5.08 -23.32 -18.11
N ILE A 254 4.05 -23.30 -17.25
CA ILE A 254 3.26 -22.11 -16.96
C ILE A 254 4.13 -21.16 -16.14
N TRP A 255 4.63 -20.09 -16.74
CA TRP A 255 5.30 -19.03 -15.97
C TRP A 255 4.22 -18.16 -15.35
N ARG A 256 4.04 -18.27 -14.04
CA ARG A 256 3.27 -17.29 -13.28
C ARG A 256 4.20 -16.11 -13.01
N VAL A 257 4.13 -15.06 -13.83
CA VAL A 257 4.63 -13.75 -13.38
C VAL A 257 3.68 -13.33 -12.28
N GLN A 258 4.17 -13.36 -11.05
CA GLN A 258 3.50 -12.86 -9.86
C GLN A 258 4.06 -11.47 -9.61
N PRO A 259 3.37 -10.40 -10.04
CA PRO A 259 3.85 -9.05 -9.79
C PRO A 259 4.01 -8.82 -8.29
N ARG A 260 5.05 -8.07 -7.95
CA ARG A 260 5.36 -7.69 -6.59
C ARG A 260 5.30 -6.17 -6.46
N PRO A 261 5.08 -5.62 -5.26
CA PRO A 261 5.23 -4.20 -5.02
C PRO A 261 6.60 -3.74 -5.48
N ALA A 262 6.61 -2.64 -6.23
CA ALA A 262 7.83 -1.97 -6.66
C ALA A 262 7.53 -0.48 -6.75
N LEU A 263 8.53 0.35 -6.44
CA LEU A 263 8.43 1.78 -6.63
C LEU A 263 8.18 2.07 -8.13
N PRO A 264 7.08 2.76 -8.50
CA PRO A 264 6.80 3.05 -9.90
C PRO A 264 7.89 3.91 -10.54
N GLY A 265 8.35 3.50 -11.73
CA GLY A 265 9.29 4.28 -12.53
C GLY A 265 8.65 5.54 -13.14
N ALA A 266 9.47 6.48 -13.65
CA ALA A 266 8.99 7.75 -14.18
C ALA A 266 7.90 7.62 -15.28
N ARG A 267 7.97 6.55 -16.09
CA ARG A 267 7.02 6.23 -17.17
C ARG A 267 5.81 5.40 -16.73
N GLN A 268 5.54 5.33 -15.42
CA GLN A 268 4.38 4.64 -14.87
C GLN A 268 3.56 5.61 -14.03
N THR A 269 2.25 5.47 -14.11
CA THR A 269 1.26 6.19 -13.30
C THR A 269 1.52 5.93 -11.82
N ALA A 270 1.56 7.00 -11.03
CA ALA A 270 1.80 6.95 -9.60
C ALA A 270 1.08 8.11 -8.92
N ILE A 271 0.10 7.80 -8.09
CA ILE A 271 -0.74 8.77 -7.39
C ILE A 271 -0.43 8.65 -5.91
N GLU A 272 0.26 9.64 -5.33
CA GLU A 272 0.54 9.64 -3.88
C GLU A 272 -0.65 10.20 -3.10
N MET A 273 -1.60 9.31 -2.81
CA MET A 273 -2.82 9.63 -2.09
C MET A 273 -3.37 8.37 -1.42
N PRO A 274 -3.36 8.25 -0.09
CA PRO A 274 -2.93 9.24 0.91
C PRO A 274 -1.40 9.40 1.00
N TRP A 275 -0.97 10.34 1.85
CA TRP A 275 0.44 10.68 2.07
C TRP A 275 1.30 9.42 2.28
N ARG A 276 2.39 9.32 1.51
CA ARG A 276 3.31 8.18 1.41
C ARG A 276 2.73 6.84 0.94
N LEU A 277 1.48 6.78 0.47
CA LEU A 277 0.91 5.59 -0.15
C LEU A 277 0.69 5.87 -1.63
N ILE A 278 1.37 5.12 -2.50
CA ILE A 278 1.22 5.27 -3.94
C ILE A 278 0.12 4.33 -4.41
N LEU A 279 -0.94 4.92 -4.93
CA LEU A 279 -1.99 4.23 -5.66
C LEU A 279 -1.70 4.25 -7.16
N ALA A 280 -2.15 3.20 -7.84
CA ALA A 280 -2.28 3.19 -9.29
C ALA A 280 -3.58 2.44 -9.69
N PRO A 281 -4.32 2.96 -10.67
CA PRO A 281 -5.40 2.21 -11.31
C PRO A 281 -4.82 1.07 -12.16
N HIS A 282 -5.69 0.16 -12.63
CA HIS A 282 -5.28 -0.82 -13.63
C HIS A 282 -5.27 -0.23 -15.05
N GLY A 283 -4.61 -0.91 -15.98
CA GLY A 283 -4.33 -0.37 -17.32
C GLY A 283 -5.53 -0.19 -18.26
N GLU A 284 -6.72 -0.65 -17.87
CA GLU A 284 -7.96 -0.48 -18.65
C GLU A 284 -8.79 0.70 -18.15
N GLU A 285 -8.49 1.25 -16.96
CA GLU A 285 -9.15 2.44 -16.45
C GLU A 285 -8.77 3.68 -17.26
N GLN A 286 -9.64 4.68 -17.25
CA GLN A 286 -9.44 5.94 -17.94
C GLN A 286 -9.56 7.12 -16.98
N PHE A 287 -9.07 8.28 -17.42
CA PHE A 287 -9.23 9.54 -16.70
C PHE A 287 -9.99 10.53 -17.57
N HIS A 288 -11.16 10.99 -17.09
CA HIS A 288 -12.01 11.94 -17.80
C HIS A 288 -11.93 13.33 -17.17
N HIS A 289 -11.94 14.37 -18.00
CA HIS A 289 -11.83 15.76 -17.59
C HIS A 289 -12.37 16.69 -18.67
N ALA A 290 -12.65 17.94 -18.30
CA ALA A 290 -12.97 18.96 -19.28
C ALA A 290 -11.69 19.42 -20.00
N SER A 291 -11.74 19.51 -21.32
CA SER A 291 -10.67 20.07 -22.16
C SER A 291 -10.58 21.59 -22.02
N GLU A 292 -11.71 22.26 -21.77
CA GLU A 292 -11.83 23.69 -21.53
C GLU A 292 -12.39 24.01 -20.13
N ALA A 293 -12.29 25.26 -19.70
CA ALA A 293 -12.87 25.70 -18.44
C ALA A 293 -14.40 25.66 -18.51
N VAL A 294 -15.05 25.03 -17.52
CA VAL A 294 -16.51 24.85 -17.52
C VAL A 294 -17.14 25.83 -16.55
N THR A 295 -17.90 26.78 -17.10
CA THR A 295 -18.68 27.75 -16.31
C THR A 295 -20.14 27.34 -16.27
N SER A 296 -20.70 27.22 -15.07
CA SER A 296 -22.12 26.92 -14.91
C SER A 296 -22.98 28.11 -15.36
N PRO A 297 -23.92 27.94 -16.31
CA PRO A 297 -24.80 29.02 -16.74
C PRO A 297 -25.78 29.44 -15.62
N LEU A 298 -26.03 28.59 -14.63
CA LEU A 298 -26.96 28.86 -13.52
C LEU A 298 -26.31 29.66 -12.39
N THR A 299 -25.05 29.37 -12.06
CA THR A 299 -24.36 29.98 -10.90
C THR A 299 -23.29 30.99 -11.30
N ALA A 300 -22.95 31.09 -12.60
CA ALA A 300 -21.83 31.86 -13.14
C ALA A 300 -20.47 31.53 -12.47
N ARG A 301 -20.36 30.34 -11.86
CA ARG A 301 -19.12 29.84 -11.25
C ARG A 301 -18.44 28.88 -12.19
N THR A 302 -17.14 29.07 -12.40
CA THR A 302 -16.26 28.11 -13.05
C THR A 302 -15.92 26.99 -12.07
N GLU A 303 -16.06 25.74 -12.50
CA GLU A 303 -15.64 24.61 -11.67
C GLU A 303 -14.12 24.53 -11.59
N LEU A 304 -13.61 24.02 -10.47
CA LEU A 304 -12.19 23.67 -10.33
C LEU A 304 -11.88 22.52 -11.30
N TRP A 305 -10.87 22.70 -12.15
CA TRP A 305 -10.44 21.66 -13.06
C TRP A 305 -10.02 20.40 -12.30
N HIS A 306 -10.52 19.27 -12.75
CA HIS A 306 -10.19 17.97 -12.18
C HIS A 306 -10.17 16.85 -13.22
N SER A 307 -9.30 15.87 -12.98
CA SER A 307 -9.25 14.62 -13.75
C SER A 307 -9.76 13.46 -12.89
N ARG A 308 -10.82 12.80 -13.36
CA ARG A 308 -11.56 11.81 -12.59
C ARG A 308 -11.35 10.40 -13.13
N LEU A 309 -11.07 9.44 -12.26
CA LEU A 309 -10.95 8.04 -12.63
C LEU A 309 -12.33 7.50 -13.04
N VAL A 310 -12.39 6.80 -14.18
CA VAL A 310 -13.58 6.12 -14.67
C VAL A 310 -13.23 4.73 -15.19
N ALA A 311 -14.07 3.75 -14.85
CA ALA A 311 -13.97 2.41 -15.40
C ALA A 311 -14.68 2.38 -16.76
N PRO A 312 -14.14 1.69 -17.79
CA PRO A 312 -14.81 1.51 -19.07
C PRO A 312 -16.21 0.94 -18.85
N GLY A 313 -17.27 1.42 -19.52
CA GLY A 313 -18.62 0.88 -19.35
C GLY A 313 -18.74 -0.58 -19.84
N PRO A 314 -19.66 -1.39 -19.29
CA PRO A 314 -19.85 -2.77 -19.77
C PRO A 314 -20.27 -2.75 -21.25
N ASN A 315 -19.68 -3.64 -22.05
CA ASN A 315 -20.00 -3.80 -23.48
C ASN A 315 -19.93 -2.48 -24.29
N GLY A 316 -19.02 -1.56 -23.92
CA GLY A 316 -18.85 -0.28 -24.61
C GLY A 316 -19.88 0.79 -24.25
N SER A 317 -20.70 0.59 -23.22
CA SER A 317 -21.55 1.66 -22.67
C SER A 317 -20.71 2.81 -22.11
N ALA A 318 -21.34 3.98 -21.94
CA ALA A 318 -20.68 5.14 -21.38
C ALA A 318 -20.14 4.85 -19.96
N PRO A 319 -18.90 5.25 -19.63
CA PRO A 319 -18.37 5.15 -18.28
C PRO A 319 -19.28 5.87 -17.26
N VAL A 320 -19.38 5.33 -16.05
CA VAL A 320 -20.13 5.95 -14.97
C VAL A 320 -19.21 6.96 -14.26
N PRO A 321 -19.47 8.28 -14.35
CA PRO A 321 -18.62 9.27 -13.71
C PRO A 321 -18.85 9.32 -12.20
N PRO A 322 -17.80 9.60 -11.39
CA PRO A 322 -17.99 9.92 -9.98
C PRO A 322 -18.90 11.16 -9.80
N PRO A 323 -19.61 11.28 -8.66
CA PRO A 323 -19.52 10.45 -7.45
C PRO A 323 -20.42 9.21 -7.49
N ARG A 324 -21.05 8.88 -8.63
CA ARG A 324 -21.89 7.68 -8.73
C ARG A 324 -21.01 6.43 -8.52
N PRO A 325 -21.38 5.51 -7.62
CA PRO A 325 -20.62 4.30 -7.39
C PRO A 325 -20.55 3.43 -8.65
N ASP A 326 -19.36 2.91 -8.97
CA ASP A 326 -19.14 1.89 -9.99
C ASP A 326 -18.23 0.81 -9.39
N PRO A 327 -18.71 -0.42 -9.15
CA PRO A 327 -17.93 -1.48 -8.50
C PRO A 327 -16.74 -1.96 -9.32
N ARG A 328 -16.63 -1.55 -10.58
CA ARG A 328 -15.52 -1.92 -11.47
C ARG A 328 -14.36 -0.96 -11.35
N ARG A 329 -14.61 0.25 -10.83
CA ARG A 329 -13.59 1.26 -10.61
C ARG A 329 -12.70 0.83 -9.46
N THR A 330 -11.48 0.41 -9.78
CA THR A 330 -10.58 -0.14 -8.77
C THR A 330 -9.16 0.39 -8.91
N VAL A 331 -8.50 0.53 -7.76
CA VAL A 331 -7.08 0.89 -7.69
C VAL A 331 -6.34 -0.10 -6.80
N ARG A 332 -5.02 -0.07 -6.84
CA ARG A 332 -4.18 -0.83 -5.91
C ARG A 332 -3.14 0.09 -5.29
N ALA A 333 -2.79 -0.17 -4.03
CA ALA A 333 -1.63 0.45 -3.43
C ALA A 333 -0.39 -0.31 -3.93
N VAL A 334 0.33 0.30 -4.87
CA VAL A 334 1.44 -0.35 -5.57
C VAL A 334 2.76 -0.27 -4.82
N TRP A 335 2.90 0.75 -3.95
CA TRP A 335 4.09 0.97 -3.14
C TRP A 335 3.80 1.91 -1.96
N ALA A 336 4.61 1.84 -0.92
CA ALA A 336 4.61 2.76 0.21
C ALA A 336 5.98 3.44 0.35
N LEU A 337 6.00 4.76 0.47
CA LEU A 337 7.21 5.55 0.60
C LEU A 337 7.70 5.58 2.05
N MET A 338 9.03 5.61 2.20
CA MET A 338 9.71 5.89 3.46
C MET A 338 10.12 7.36 3.50
N GLY A 339 10.31 7.93 4.69
CA GLY A 339 10.87 9.27 4.82
C GLY A 339 11.18 9.66 6.27
N GLU A 340 11.13 10.96 6.56
CA GLU A 340 11.25 11.50 7.92
C GLU A 340 10.43 10.68 8.91
N GLY A 341 11.08 10.19 9.96
CA GLY A 341 10.43 9.45 11.05
C GLY A 341 10.14 7.98 10.80
N SER A 342 10.40 7.46 9.60
CA SER A 342 10.26 6.04 9.31
C SER A 342 11.30 5.20 10.08
N ASP A 343 11.02 3.91 10.26
CA ASP A 343 11.95 3.00 10.96
C ASP A 343 13.31 2.99 10.24
N PRO A 344 14.43 3.32 10.93
CA PRO A 344 15.74 3.39 10.32
C PRO A 344 16.33 2.02 9.98
N ASP A 345 15.76 0.92 10.51
CA ASP A 345 16.23 -0.43 10.22
C ASP A 345 15.97 -0.80 8.74
N PRO A 346 17.02 -1.05 7.94
CA PRO A 346 16.85 -1.42 6.54
C PRO A 346 16.04 -2.71 6.33
N GLN A 347 16.01 -3.61 7.32
CA GLN A 347 15.21 -4.85 7.25
C GLN A 347 13.70 -4.58 7.36
N ARG A 348 13.32 -3.40 7.86
CA ARG A 348 11.94 -2.94 7.98
C ARG A 348 11.54 -1.89 6.95
N ALA A 349 12.39 -1.67 5.95
CA ALA A 349 12.06 -0.82 4.81
C ALA A 349 11.07 -1.50 3.87
N MET A 350 10.33 -0.70 3.08
CA MET A 350 9.38 -1.23 2.10
C MET A 350 10.13 -2.11 1.10
N SER A 351 9.66 -3.34 0.92
CA SER A 351 10.30 -4.32 0.04
C SER A 351 9.30 -4.94 -0.93
N SER A 352 9.79 -5.58 -1.99
CA SER A 352 8.95 -6.34 -2.92
C SER A 352 8.59 -7.73 -2.36
N THR A 353 9.33 -8.21 -1.38
CA THR A 353 9.06 -9.50 -0.71
C THR A 353 7.90 -9.34 0.24
N PHE A 354 7.04 -10.35 0.32
CA PHE A 354 5.91 -10.33 1.26
C PHE A 354 6.43 -10.26 2.70
N VAL A 355 6.03 -9.20 3.42
CA VAL A 355 6.51 -8.92 4.78
C VAL A 355 5.88 -9.85 5.81
N THR A 356 6.58 -9.99 6.93
CA THR A 356 6.07 -10.63 8.15
C THR A 356 5.94 -9.60 9.26
N THR A 357 5.31 -9.96 10.37
CA THR A 357 5.23 -9.08 11.55
C THR A 357 6.60 -8.64 12.08
N ALA A 358 7.66 -9.44 11.89
CA ALA A 358 9.02 -9.10 12.31
C ALA A 358 9.70 -8.03 11.42
N THR A 359 9.35 -8.03 10.13
CA THR A 359 9.93 -7.11 9.12
C THR A 359 9.04 -5.90 8.85
N LEU A 360 7.92 -5.75 9.55
CA LEU A 360 7.11 -4.54 9.48
C LEU A 360 7.76 -3.40 10.28
N PRO A 361 7.55 -2.13 9.88
CA PRO A 361 7.89 -0.98 10.70
C PRO A 361 7.31 -1.11 12.11
N ARG A 362 8.08 -0.67 13.10
CA ARG A 362 7.60 -0.73 14.48
C ARG A 362 6.40 0.18 14.72
N THR A 363 5.55 -0.24 15.65
CA THR A 363 4.35 0.50 16.07
C THR A 363 4.44 0.96 17.52
N ASP A 364 5.60 0.84 18.17
CA ASP A 364 5.87 1.38 19.52
C ASP A 364 6.26 2.87 19.47
N VAL A 365 6.56 3.39 18.28
CA VAL A 365 6.89 4.80 18.01
C VAL A 365 5.89 5.38 17.00
N LEU A 366 4.67 5.66 17.44
CA LEU A 366 3.58 6.14 16.57
C LEU A 366 3.65 7.66 16.26
N THR A 367 4.59 8.39 16.86
CA THR A 367 4.59 9.86 16.89
C THR A 367 5.62 10.51 15.98
N THR A 368 6.11 9.82 14.95
CA THR A 368 7.21 10.35 14.10
C THR A 368 6.77 10.55 12.65
N PRO A 369 6.91 11.76 12.07
CA PRO A 369 7.29 13.02 12.73
C PRO A 369 6.20 13.57 13.68
N PHE A 370 4.97 13.05 13.55
CA PHE A 370 3.84 13.28 14.44
C PHE A 370 2.75 12.23 14.15
N LEU A 371 1.76 12.10 15.05
CA LEU A 371 0.66 11.15 14.86
C LEU A 371 -0.16 11.53 13.61
N CYS A 372 -0.30 10.58 12.69
CA CYS A 372 -1.04 10.72 11.42
C CYS A 372 -2.22 9.73 11.36
N THR A 373 -3.04 9.83 10.31
CA THR A 373 -4.17 8.91 10.06
C THR A 373 -3.69 7.47 9.82
N LEU A 374 -2.61 7.31 9.05
CA LEU A 374 -1.90 6.06 8.80
C LEU A 374 -0.46 6.14 9.32
N ASP A 375 0.06 5.02 9.84
CA ASP A 375 1.49 4.82 10.08
C ASP A 375 2.13 3.97 8.96
N ASP A 376 3.46 3.84 8.98
CA ASP A 376 4.19 3.13 7.92
C ASP A 376 3.82 1.64 7.89
N ALA A 377 3.58 1.03 9.05
CA ALA A 377 3.13 -0.36 9.13
C ALA A 377 1.76 -0.57 8.48
N ASP A 378 0.84 0.40 8.57
CA ASP A 378 -0.43 0.38 7.84
C ASP A 378 -0.22 0.45 6.34
N ARG A 379 0.55 1.45 5.87
CA ARG A 379 0.81 1.69 4.44
C ARG A 379 1.43 0.46 3.78
N PHE A 380 2.38 -0.17 4.47
CA PHE A 380 3.08 -1.37 3.97
C PHE A 380 2.14 -2.54 3.85
N GLN A 381 1.34 -2.80 4.90
CA GLN A 381 0.34 -3.85 4.87
C GLN A 381 -0.67 -3.62 3.76
N ILE A 382 -1.19 -2.39 3.59
CA ILE A 382 -2.12 -2.05 2.51
C ILE A 382 -1.50 -2.31 1.12
N ALA A 383 -0.23 -1.91 0.92
CA ALA A 383 0.47 -2.17 -0.34
C ALA A 383 0.63 -3.67 -0.62
N HIS A 384 1.08 -4.46 0.37
CA HIS A 384 1.23 -5.90 0.21
C HIS A 384 -0.10 -6.64 0.02
N LEU A 385 -1.11 -6.30 0.82
CA LEU A 385 -2.42 -6.94 0.77
C LEU A 385 -3.16 -6.62 -0.53
N SER A 386 -2.97 -5.42 -1.08
CA SER A 386 -3.64 -5.01 -2.31
C SER A 386 -2.87 -5.33 -3.59
N SER A 387 -1.54 -5.46 -3.59
CA SER A 387 -0.77 -5.59 -4.84
C SER A 387 0.36 -6.63 -4.84
N ASN A 388 0.55 -7.43 -3.78
CA ASN A 388 1.59 -8.46 -3.78
C ASN A 388 1.11 -9.86 -4.15
N PHE A 389 1.34 -10.26 -5.39
CA PHE A 389 0.91 -11.56 -5.92
C PHE A 389 1.91 -12.69 -5.65
N SER A 390 3.00 -12.46 -4.89
CA SER A 390 4.06 -13.45 -4.68
C SER A 390 3.69 -14.62 -3.77
N VAL A 391 2.56 -14.53 -3.04
CA VAL A 391 2.15 -15.55 -2.08
C VAL A 391 1.18 -16.52 -2.76
N SER A 392 1.52 -17.80 -2.81
CA SER A 392 0.77 -18.81 -3.57
C SER A 392 -0.67 -19.01 -3.09
N ASN A 393 -0.90 -18.86 -1.77
CA ASN A 393 -2.18 -19.14 -1.11
C ASN A 393 -2.94 -17.85 -0.77
N TYR A 394 -2.58 -16.72 -1.38
CA TYR A 394 -3.24 -15.45 -1.17
C TYR A 394 -3.48 -14.76 -2.50
N GLN A 395 -4.71 -14.31 -2.72
CA GLN A 395 -5.06 -13.50 -3.88
C GLN A 395 -5.29 -12.05 -3.42
N PRO A 396 -4.40 -11.11 -3.78
CA PRO A 396 -4.56 -9.71 -3.45
C PRO A 396 -5.86 -9.15 -4.03
N LYS A 397 -6.73 -8.64 -3.14
CA LYS A 397 -7.96 -7.93 -3.55
C LYS A 397 -7.63 -6.47 -3.83
N ALA A 398 -8.16 -5.94 -4.94
CA ALA A 398 -8.04 -4.54 -5.28
C ALA A 398 -8.84 -3.68 -4.28
N LEU A 399 -8.57 -2.36 -4.30
CA LEU A 399 -9.31 -1.37 -3.55
C LEU A 399 -10.51 -0.95 -4.38
N ASP A 400 -11.70 -1.07 -3.81
CA ASP A 400 -12.93 -0.52 -4.38
C ASP A 400 -12.87 1.01 -4.24
N THR A 401 -13.05 1.73 -5.35
CA THR A 401 -12.84 3.18 -5.43
C THR A 401 -14.10 3.86 -5.95
N GLN A 402 -14.90 4.39 -5.05
CA GLN A 402 -16.12 5.13 -5.41
C GLN A 402 -15.82 6.52 -5.98
N LEU A 403 -14.70 7.11 -5.57
CA LEU A 403 -14.25 8.42 -6.00
C LEU A 403 -12.72 8.47 -6.05
N LEU A 404 -12.17 8.85 -7.20
CA LEU A 404 -10.79 9.32 -7.32
C LEU A 404 -10.76 10.48 -8.32
N MET A 405 -10.37 11.66 -7.85
CA MET A 405 -10.21 12.85 -8.68
C MET A 405 -8.91 13.55 -8.32
N LEU A 406 -8.19 14.07 -9.31
CA LEU A 406 -6.96 14.83 -9.13
C LEU A 406 -7.17 16.29 -9.57
N SER A 407 -6.69 17.26 -8.80
CA SER A 407 -6.73 18.69 -9.16
C SER A 407 -5.47 19.43 -8.73
N SER A 408 -5.40 20.71 -9.04
CA SER A 408 -4.34 21.61 -8.56
C SER A 408 -4.39 21.87 -7.05
N LEU A 409 -5.56 21.75 -6.41
CA LEU A 409 -5.76 22.01 -4.97
C LEU A 409 -5.73 20.74 -4.11
N GLY A 410 -5.33 19.60 -4.69
CA GLY A 410 -5.30 18.29 -4.04
C GLY A 410 -6.37 17.34 -4.57
N GLY A 411 -6.29 16.07 -4.17
CA GLY A 411 -7.16 15.02 -4.71
C GLY A 411 -8.41 14.75 -3.87
N TRP A 412 -9.34 13.99 -4.42
CA TRP A 412 -10.49 13.42 -3.72
C TRP A 412 -10.39 11.91 -3.80
N LEU A 413 -10.64 11.24 -2.68
CA LEU A 413 -10.55 9.80 -2.56
C LEU A 413 -11.73 9.31 -1.72
N ASP A 414 -12.45 8.31 -2.20
CA ASP A 414 -13.25 7.39 -1.39
C ASP A 414 -12.89 5.98 -1.83
N ALA A 415 -12.07 5.31 -1.01
CA ALA A 415 -11.53 4.00 -1.29
C ALA A 415 -11.69 3.05 -0.10
N ARG A 416 -11.93 1.78 -0.40
CA ARG A 416 -12.09 0.69 0.57
C ARG A 416 -11.34 -0.56 0.13
N GLY A 417 -10.53 -1.10 1.04
CA GLY A 417 -9.92 -2.41 0.91
C GLY A 417 -10.35 -3.33 2.05
N ALA A 418 -10.63 -4.59 1.73
CA ALA A 418 -10.96 -5.63 2.71
C ALA A 418 -10.27 -6.94 2.31
N TRP A 419 -9.55 -7.56 3.26
CA TRP A 419 -8.68 -8.69 3.01
C TRP A 419 -8.78 -9.73 4.12
N GLU A 420 -8.42 -10.96 3.78
CA GLU A 420 -8.10 -12.02 4.74
C GLU A 420 -6.57 -12.14 4.79
N PRO A 421 -5.90 -11.41 5.72
CA PRO A 421 -4.47 -11.19 5.63
C PRO A 421 -3.66 -12.46 5.98
N PRO A 422 -2.71 -12.90 5.12
CA PRO A 422 -1.85 -14.04 5.42
C PRO A 422 -0.70 -13.60 6.34
N GLY A 423 -0.87 -13.77 7.65
CA GLY A 423 0.16 -13.42 8.64
C GLY A 423 0.35 -11.92 8.88
N LEU A 424 -0.52 -11.08 8.32
CA LEU A 424 -0.60 -9.64 8.58
C LEU A 424 -1.83 -9.33 9.45
N SER A 425 -1.89 -8.10 9.97
CA SER A 425 -2.93 -7.67 10.91
C SER A 425 -4.05 -6.88 10.25
N VAL A 426 -3.79 -6.11 9.19
CA VAL A 426 -4.83 -5.26 8.58
C VAL A 426 -5.86 -6.12 7.83
N GLU A 427 -7.11 -6.07 8.28
CA GLU A 427 -8.25 -6.74 7.65
C GLU A 427 -9.03 -5.78 6.74
N GLU A 428 -9.12 -4.51 7.13
CA GLU A 428 -9.89 -3.52 6.38
C GLU A 428 -9.26 -2.13 6.46
N TRP A 429 -9.36 -1.39 5.37
CA TRP A 429 -8.99 0.01 5.28
C TRP A 429 -10.09 0.78 4.53
N VAL A 430 -10.50 1.91 5.09
CA VAL A 430 -11.38 2.90 4.42
C VAL A 430 -10.68 4.25 4.49
N HIS A 431 -10.63 4.96 3.37
CA HIS A 431 -10.05 6.29 3.28
C HIS A 431 -10.95 7.23 2.54
N ARG A 432 -11.27 8.34 3.19
CA ARG A 432 -12.02 9.43 2.57
C ARG A 432 -11.32 10.77 2.76
N ALA A 433 -11.08 11.43 1.65
CA ALA A 433 -10.36 12.70 1.58
C ALA A 433 -10.96 13.61 0.51
N THR A 434 -10.89 14.91 0.76
CA THR A 434 -11.40 15.97 -0.13
C THR A 434 -10.35 17.06 -0.25
N MET A 435 -9.98 17.44 -1.48
CA MET A 435 -8.94 18.46 -1.74
C MET A 435 -7.63 18.17 -0.97
N GLY A 436 -7.20 16.90 -1.02
CA GLY A 436 -6.00 16.38 -0.39
C GLY A 436 -6.05 16.24 1.13
N ARG A 437 -7.16 16.61 1.78
CA ARG A 437 -7.28 16.58 3.24
C ARG A 437 -8.17 15.43 3.70
N ASP A 438 -7.62 14.58 4.57
CA ASP A 438 -8.32 13.45 5.18
C ASP A 438 -9.50 13.92 6.03
N HIS A 439 -10.66 13.27 5.93
CA HIS A 439 -11.79 13.56 6.84
C HIS A 439 -12.32 12.32 7.56
N TYR A 440 -12.15 11.13 6.98
CA TYR A 440 -12.50 9.87 7.62
C TYR A 440 -11.56 8.76 7.16
N VAL A 441 -10.78 8.20 8.07
CA VAL A 441 -9.88 7.09 7.82
C VAL A 441 -10.13 6.03 8.87
N ARG A 442 -10.37 4.78 8.45
CA ARG A 442 -10.57 3.65 9.35
C ARG A 442 -9.64 2.51 8.96
N VAL A 443 -8.95 1.96 9.95
CA VAL A 443 -8.13 0.75 9.80
C VAL A 443 -8.61 -0.28 10.81
N VAL A 444 -8.88 -1.50 10.36
CA VAL A 444 -9.26 -2.62 11.21
C VAL A 444 -8.12 -3.61 11.27
N TYR A 445 -7.70 -3.94 12.47
CA TYR A 445 -6.66 -4.91 12.74
C TYR A 445 -7.26 -6.16 13.37
N LYS A 446 -6.86 -7.32 12.84
CA LYS A 446 -7.04 -8.63 13.47
C LYS A 446 -6.31 -8.68 14.80
N GLY A 447 -6.97 -9.19 15.84
CA GLY A 447 -6.37 -9.38 17.15
C GLY A 447 -6.96 -10.57 17.90
N PHE A 448 -6.29 -10.94 18.99
CA PHE A 448 -6.74 -11.96 19.94
C PHE A 448 -6.60 -11.42 21.36
N LEU A 449 -7.56 -11.70 22.22
CA LEU A 449 -7.49 -11.32 23.63
C LEU A 449 -6.81 -12.41 24.47
N TYR A 450 -5.76 -12.05 25.18
CA TYR A 450 -5.15 -12.88 26.22
C TYR A 450 -6.03 -12.86 27.50
N PRO A 451 -6.13 -13.96 28.29
CA PRO A 451 -5.48 -15.26 28.11
C PRO A 451 -6.24 -16.25 27.22
N PHE A 452 -7.52 -15.98 26.96
CA PHE A 452 -8.45 -16.97 26.43
C PHE A 452 -8.41 -17.14 24.90
N GLY A 453 -7.79 -16.21 24.17
CA GLY A 453 -7.60 -16.29 22.73
C GLY A 453 -8.86 -16.00 21.90
N HIS A 454 -9.81 -15.24 22.44
CA HIS A 454 -10.99 -14.77 21.68
C HIS A 454 -10.58 -13.87 20.53
N ARG A 455 -11.09 -14.12 19.32
CA ARG A 455 -10.87 -13.25 18.16
C ARG A 455 -11.57 -11.90 18.35
N VAL A 456 -10.83 -10.84 18.09
CA VAL A 456 -11.31 -9.46 18.14
C VAL A 456 -10.80 -8.65 16.96
N ALA A 457 -11.43 -7.52 16.72
CA ALA A 457 -10.97 -6.50 15.80
C ALA A 457 -10.60 -5.25 16.60
N LEU A 458 -9.35 -4.81 16.53
CA LEU A 458 -8.93 -3.49 17.00
C LEU A 458 -9.22 -2.49 15.88
N ILE A 459 -10.05 -1.50 16.14
CA ILE A 459 -10.47 -0.51 15.15
C ILE A 459 -9.80 0.82 15.48
N LYS A 460 -9.01 1.35 14.54
CA LYS A 460 -8.50 2.72 14.57
C LYS A 460 -9.35 3.58 13.64
N VAL A 461 -9.93 4.65 14.16
CA VAL A 461 -10.70 5.63 13.39
C VAL A 461 -10.08 7.00 13.57
N SER A 462 -9.75 7.67 12.47
CA SER A 462 -9.39 9.08 12.40
C SER A 462 -10.48 9.86 11.67
N GLU A 463 -11.10 10.82 12.34
CA GLU A 463 -12.24 11.57 11.83
C GLU A 463 -12.03 13.07 12.05
N ARG A 464 -12.37 13.89 11.05
CA ARG A 464 -12.34 15.34 11.19
C ARG A 464 -13.59 15.80 11.93
N LYS A 465 -13.41 16.45 13.08
CA LYS A 465 -14.49 16.93 13.95
C LYS A 465 -14.36 18.42 14.23
N PHE A 466 -15.49 19.11 14.25
CA PHE A 466 -15.60 20.50 14.67
C PHE A 466 -15.48 20.61 16.19
N HIS A 467 -14.77 21.63 16.66
CA HIS A 467 -14.59 21.92 18.08
C HIS A 467 -15.05 23.35 18.41
N PRO A 468 -16.36 23.59 18.55
CA PRO A 468 -16.90 24.92 18.81
C PRO A 468 -16.58 25.44 20.23
N SER A 469 -16.24 24.55 21.16
CA SER A 469 -16.04 24.84 22.59
C SER A 469 -14.62 24.52 23.09
N SER A 470 -13.64 24.38 22.21
CA SER A 470 -12.25 24.03 22.59
C SER A 470 -11.42 25.20 23.13
N GLY A 471 -12.00 26.39 23.29
CA GLY A 471 -11.26 27.61 23.65
C GLY A 471 -10.41 28.18 22.49
N VAL A 472 -10.52 27.62 21.29
CA VAL A 472 -9.88 28.11 20.07
C VAL A 472 -10.91 28.86 19.22
N ASN A 473 -10.63 30.11 18.88
CA ASN A 473 -11.53 30.94 18.05
C ASN A 473 -11.78 30.30 16.67
N GLY A 474 -13.01 30.44 16.16
CA GLY A 474 -13.35 30.13 14.77
C GLY A 474 -13.87 28.71 14.47
N ASN A 475 -14.33 27.95 15.49
CA ASN A 475 -14.84 26.57 15.34
C ASN A 475 -13.93 25.68 14.48
N PRO A 476 -12.65 25.51 14.87
CA PRO A 476 -11.69 24.74 14.07
C PRO A 476 -12.09 23.28 13.96
N ALA A 477 -11.80 22.69 12.79
CA ALA A 477 -12.01 21.27 12.52
C ALA A 477 -10.67 20.51 12.57
N TYR A 478 -10.50 19.67 13.61
CA TYR A 478 -9.28 18.89 13.83
C TYR A 478 -9.49 17.41 13.48
N LEU A 479 -8.43 16.72 13.08
CA LEU A 479 -8.44 15.26 13.00
C LEU A 479 -8.31 14.65 14.39
N ARG A 480 -9.32 13.86 14.75
CA ARG A 480 -9.40 13.13 16.00
C ARG A 480 -9.23 11.65 15.76
N GLN A 481 -8.38 10.98 16.53
CA GLN A 481 -8.17 9.54 16.41
C GLN A 481 -8.54 8.81 17.69
N ARG A 482 -9.26 7.71 17.55
CA ARG A 482 -9.62 6.81 18.63
C ARG A 482 -9.33 5.37 18.24
N MET A 483 -9.07 4.55 19.23
CA MET A 483 -9.00 3.10 19.06
C MET A 483 -9.98 2.41 20.02
N PHE A 484 -10.62 1.34 19.58
CA PHE A 484 -11.49 0.52 20.42
C PHE A 484 -11.52 -0.91 19.88
N ILE A 485 -11.91 -1.85 20.72
CA ILE A 485 -11.95 -3.28 20.37
C ILE A 485 -13.41 -3.70 20.17
N VAL A 486 -13.65 -4.44 19.09
CA VAL A 486 -14.92 -5.13 18.82
C VAL A 486 -14.69 -6.63 18.91
N VAL A 487 -15.45 -7.31 19.78
CA VAL A 487 -15.35 -8.76 19.97
C VAL A 487 -16.05 -9.48 18.82
N ARG A 488 -15.28 -10.23 18.01
CA ARG A 488 -15.79 -11.01 16.86
C ARG A 488 -16.22 -12.41 17.27
N GLU A 489 -15.49 -13.02 18.20
CA GLU A 489 -15.79 -14.33 18.78
C GLU A 489 -16.18 -14.15 20.24
N ARG A 490 -17.47 -13.94 20.50
CA ARG A 490 -17.98 -13.69 21.86
C ARG A 490 -17.87 -14.91 22.76
N GLU A 491 -17.93 -16.09 22.19
CA GLU A 491 -17.98 -17.35 22.90
C GLU A 491 -16.98 -18.31 22.28
N ARG A 492 -16.12 -18.88 23.10
CA ARG A 492 -15.07 -19.81 22.67
C ARG A 492 -15.15 -21.08 23.49
N THR A 493 -15.11 -22.20 22.79
CA THR A 493 -15.18 -23.54 23.36
C THR A 493 -13.79 -24.18 23.29
N TYR A 494 -13.37 -24.84 24.36
CA TYR A 494 -12.03 -25.45 24.49
C TYR A 494 -12.08 -26.99 24.54
N MET A 495 -13.25 -27.55 24.26
CA MET A 495 -13.47 -28.99 24.10
C MET A 495 -13.07 -29.41 22.69
N ASP A 496 -11.77 -29.45 22.42
CA ASP A 496 -11.24 -30.00 21.18
C ASP A 496 -10.38 -31.24 21.50
N PRO A 497 -10.90 -32.45 21.24
CA PRO A 497 -10.17 -33.69 21.46
C PRO A 497 -8.92 -33.84 20.60
N SER A 498 -8.79 -33.07 19.52
CA SER A 498 -7.63 -33.10 18.64
C SER A 498 -6.44 -32.27 19.17
N LEU A 499 -6.67 -31.40 20.17
CA LEU A 499 -5.62 -30.62 20.82
C LEU A 499 -4.90 -31.47 21.87
N VAL A 500 -3.94 -32.26 21.41
CA VAL A 500 -3.02 -33.05 22.24
C VAL A 500 -1.58 -32.52 22.11
N SER A 501 -0.75 -32.79 23.11
CA SER A 501 0.69 -32.51 23.03
C SER A 501 1.36 -33.26 21.88
N MET A 502 2.55 -32.81 21.46
CA MET A 502 3.31 -33.43 20.37
C MET A 502 3.63 -34.91 20.61
N ASP A 503 3.75 -35.31 21.88
CA ASP A 503 3.95 -36.71 22.31
C ASP A 503 2.63 -37.51 22.45
N GLN A 504 1.49 -36.87 22.17
CA GLN A 504 0.11 -37.39 22.31
C GLN A 504 -0.27 -37.85 23.72
N GLN A 505 0.55 -37.58 24.74
CA GLN A 505 0.31 -38.04 26.11
C GLN A 505 -0.63 -37.12 26.90
N ARG A 506 -0.77 -35.85 26.48
CA ARG A 506 -1.53 -34.84 27.21
C ARG A 506 -2.63 -34.28 26.33
N ALA A 507 -3.88 -34.51 26.72
CA ALA A 507 -5.02 -33.82 26.14
C ALA A 507 -5.15 -32.44 26.78
N PHE A 508 -4.90 -31.37 26.03
CA PHE A 508 -4.95 -30.00 26.55
C PHE A 508 -6.36 -29.64 27.05
N GLN A 509 -7.41 -30.17 26.42
CA GLN A 509 -8.80 -30.01 26.87
C GLN A 509 -9.05 -30.51 28.31
N ARG A 510 -8.26 -31.48 28.81
CA ARG A 510 -8.38 -32.02 30.18
C ARG A 510 -7.59 -31.22 31.21
N GLN A 511 -6.71 -30.32 30.76
CA GLN A 511 -5.84 -29.51 31.62
C GLN A 511 -6.37 -28.09 31.79
N PHE A 512 -7.15 -27.60 30.84
CA PHE A 512 -7.72 -26.27 30.89
C PHE A 512 -9.00 -26.28 31.76
N PRO A 513 -9.11 -25.41 32.79
CA PRO A 513 -10.20 -25.50 33.77
C PRO A 513 -11.58 -25.11 33.21
N PHE A 514 -11.64 -24.44 32.06
CA PHE A 514 -12.90 -23.98 31.47
C PHE A 514 -13.21 -24.73 30.18
N HIS A 515 -14.40 -25.34 30.10
CA HIS A 515 -14.91 -25.90 28.85
C HIS A 515 -15.26 -24.81 27.83
N LYS A 516 -15.67 -23.64 28.33
CA LYS A 516 -16.24 -22.55 27.56
C LYS A 516 -16.03 -21.24 28.28
N VAL A 517 -15.63 -20.21 27.54
CA VAL A 517 -15.53 -18.83 28.03
C VAL A 517 -16.38 -17.94 27.14
N ARG A 518 -17.14 -17.02 27.75
CA ARG A 518 -17.97 -16.06 27.04
C ARG A 518 -17.66 -14.65 27.51
N LEU A 519 -17.35 -13.78 26.56
CA LEU A 519 -17.17 -12.35 26.79
C LEU A 519 -18.53 -11.65 26.72
N LEU A 520 -18.88 -10.94 27.79
CA LEU A 520 -20.14 -10.19 27.87
C LEU A 520 -20.03 -8.89 27.07
N THR A 521 -18.92 -8.17 27.22
CA THR A 521 -18.61 -6.94 26.48
C THR A 521 -18.52 -7.22 24.98
N THR A 522 -19.26 -6.45 24.18
CA THR A 522 -19.24 -6.51 22.70
C THR A 522 -18.22 -5.54 22.12
N VAL A 523 -18.17 -4.34 22.67
CA VAL A 523 -17.34 -3.22 22.22
C VAL A 523 -16.77 -2.51 23.43
N THR A 524 -15.48 -2.18 23.42
CA THR A 524 -14.85 -1.40 24.49
C THR A 524 -15.13 0.10 24.30
N PRO A 525 -15.01 0.90 25.36
CA PRO A 525 -14.80 2.35 25.21
C PRO A 525 -13.54 2.65 24.38
N ASN A 526 -13.33 3.94 24.07
CA ASN A 526 -12.08 4.40 23.48
C ASN A 526 -10.91 4.07 24.43
N LEU A 527 -9.95 3.33 23.90
CA LEU A 527 -8.76 2.91 24.62
C LEU A 527 -7.76 4.06 24.71
N ASP A 528 -6.85 3.95 25.67
CA ASP A 528 -5.62 4.73 25.64
C ASP A 528 -4.70 4.25 24.50
N LEU A 529 -3.73 5.08 24.12
CA LEU A 529 -2.73 4.69 23.12
C LEU A 529 -2.03 3.39 23.54
N PRO A 530 -1.84 2.41 22.63
CA PRO A 530 -1.06 1.20 22.90
C PRO A 530 0.38 1.45 23.36
N THR A 531 0.90 2.65 23.11
CA THR A 531 2.23 3.11 23.51
C THR A 531 2.24 3.87 24.83
N SER A 532 1.08 4.07 25.46
CA SER A 532 0.97 4.73 26.77
C SER A 532 1.63 3.89 27.86
N PRO A 533 2.15 4.50 28.95
CA PRO A 533 2.82 3.74 30.01
C PRO A 533 1.98 2.64 30.65
N ALA A 534 0.65 2.82 30.73
CA ALA A 534 -0.27 1.82 31.29
C ALA A 534 -0.52 0.64 30.32
N ALA A 535 -0.62 0.92 29.03
CA ALA A 535 -0.90 -0.08 28.01
C ALA A 535 0.35 -0.83 27.51
N LYS A 536 1.51 -0.16 27.51
CA LYS A 536 2.71 -0.62 26.81
C LYS A 536 3.27 -1.92 27.41
N ILE A 537 3.43 -2.93 26.55
CA ILE A 537 4.17 -4.17 26.85
C ILE A 537 5.45 -4.20 26.02
N GLY A 538 6.60 -4.05 26.67
CA GLY A 538 7.91 -4.08 25.99
C GLY A 538 8.00 -3.08 24.83
N THR A 539 8.48 -3.54 23.67
CA THR A 539 8.63 -2.75 22.43
C THR A 539 7.63 -3.16 21.34
N HIS A 540 6.53 -3.83 21.72
CA HIS A 540 5.60 -4.41 20.76
C HIS A 540 4.58 -3.41 20.20
N GLY A 541 4.35 -2.29 20.87
CA GLY A 541 3.42 -1.25 20.41
C GLY A 541 2.01 -1.79 20.18
N ARG A 542 1.41 -1.48 19.01
CA ARG A 542 0.06 -1.96 18.66
C ARG A 542 -0.04 -3.48 18.53
N SER A 543 1.08 -4.18 18.30
CA SER A 543 1.05 -5.64 18.10
C SER A 543 0.79 -6.43 19.39
N LEU A 544 1.14 -5.88 20.56
CA LEU A 544 0.87 -6.48 21.87
C LEU A 544 0.87 -5.38 22.94
N PHE A 545 -0.27 -5.18 23.59
CA PHE A 545 -0.46 -4.17 24.63
C PHE A 545 -1.60 -4.59 25.59
N TRP A 546 -1.63 -3.99 26.77
CA TRP A 546 -2.74 -4.11 27.71
C TRP A 546 -3.85 -3.09 27.34
N PRO A 547 -5.09 -3.52 27.04
CA PRO A 547 -6.17 -2.57 26.76
C PRO A 547 -6.52 -1.77 28.03
N CYS A 548 -6.16 -0.49 28.06
CA CYS A 548 -6.42 0.43 29.17
C CYS A 548 -7.45 1.49 28.80
N VAL A 549 -8.14 2.00 29.81
CA VAL A 549 -9.02 3.17 29.69
C VAL A 549 -8.74 4.12 30.85
N GLY A 550 -8.25 5.34 30.55
CA GLY A 550 -7.99 6.35 31.58
C GLY A 550 -6.78 6.03 32.47
N GLY A 551 -5.80 5.29 31.94
CA GLY A 551 -4.57 4.91 32.62
C GLY A 551 -4.69 3.71 33.56
N ALA A 552 -5.80 2.98 33.51
CA ALA A 552 -6.08 1.76 34.28
C ALA A 552 -6.42 0.57 33.38
#